data_AF-A0A958GFR1-F1
#
_entry.id   AF-A0A958GFR1-F1
#
_cell.length_a   1.000
_cell.length_b   1.000
_cell.length_c   1.000
_cell.angle_alpha   90.00
_cell.angle_beta   90.00
_cell.angle_gamma   90.00
#
_symmetry.space_group_name_H-M   'P 1'
#
loop_
_entity.id
_entity.type
_entity.pdbx_description
1 polymer ?
#
loop_
_entity_poly.entity_id
_entity_poly.type
_entity_poly.pdbx_seq_one_letter_code
_entity_poly.pdbx_strand_id
1 'polypeptide(L)'
;MEGKGVLFKVFADIDVFDLELNCTSVEHFVETVAALGPTFGGINLEDIAAPECFAIEEKLQQRLDIPVFHDDQHGTAIIAAAALLNALEVNGKKMSEIRLVVSGAGAAAVACVELLFNLGFKRENLLMVDSKGVLYKGRVEGMNPFKELYARETEA
;
A
#
# COMPACT_ATOMS: atom_id res chain seq x y z
N MET A 1 19.43 2.72 2.72
CA MET A 1 18.48 1.59 2.57
C MET A 1 19.14 0.24 2.82
N GLU A 2 20.46 0.23 3.05
CA GLU A 2 21.31 -0.92 3.45
C GLU A 2 20.67 -1.95 4.38
N GLY A 3 20.01 -1.51 5.48
CA GLY A 3 19.37 -2.43 6.43
C GLY A 3 18.33 -3.34 5.78
N LYS A 4 17.56 -2.82 4.82
CA LYS A 4 16.58 -3.60 4.04
C LYS A 4 17.31 -4.63 3.15
N GLY A 5 18.41 -4.22 2.53
CA GLY A 5 19.26 -5.11 1.72
C GLY A 5 19.81 -6.29 2.52
N VAL A 6 20.23 -6.06 3.77
CA VAL A 6 20.64 -7.14 4.68
C VAL A 6 19.48 -8.12 4.94
N LEU A 7 18.25 -7.62 5.14
CA LEU A 7 17.09 -8.50 5.35
C LEU A 7 16.81 -9.37 4.12
N PHE A 8 16.81 -8.79 2.92
CA PHE A 8 16.66 -9.55 1.67
C PHE A 8 17.72 -10.65 1.53
N LYS A 9 18.99 -10.33 1.82
CA LYS A 9 20.08 -11.31 1.73
C LYS A 9 19.94 -12.42 2.77
N VAL A 10 19.69 -12.06 4.03
CA VAL A 10 19.63 -13.03 5.14
C VAL A 10 18.42 -13.96 5.05
N PHE A 11 17.25 -13.43 4.67
CA PHE A 11 15.99 -14.19 4.71
C PHE A 11 15.60 -14.82 3.37
N ALA A 12 16.12 -14.33 2.24
CA ALA A 12 15.75 -14.80 0.91
C ALA A 12 16.94 -15.06 -0.04
N ASP A 13 18.19 -14.86 0.41
CA ASP A 13 19.41 -14.96 -0.41
C ASP A 13 19.39 -14.07 -1.66
N ILE A 14 18.71 -12.92 -1.58
CA ILE A 14 18.64 -11.94 -2.66
C ILE A 14 19.76 -10.92 -2.52
N ASP A 15 20.53 -10.73 -3.59
CA ASP A 15 21.53 -9.67 -3.67
C ASP A 15 20.85 -8.34 -3.98
N VAL A 16 20.94 -7.41 -3.03
CA VAL A 16 20.33 -6.09 -3.11
C VAL A 16 21.41 -5.03 -3.22
N PHE A 17 21.17 -4.04 -4.07
CA PHE A 17 21.92 -2.80 -4.10
C PHE A 17 20.97 -1.66 -3.74
N ASP A 18 21.30 -0.86 -2.73
CA ASP A 18 20.50 0.30 -2.39
C ASP A 18 20.80 1.51 -3.26
N LEU A 19 19.75 2.26 -3.59
CA LEU A 19 19.80 3.40 -4.50
C LEU A 19 18.94 4.55 -3.98
N GLU A 20 19.58 5.49 -3.28
CA GLU A 20 18.95 6.74 -2.87
C GLU A 20 18.94 7.76 -4.02
N LEU A 21 17.74 8.12 -4.48
CA LEU A 21 17.56 9.06 -5.59
C LEU A 21 17.24 10.47 -5.10
N ASN A 22 18.06 11.44 -5.47
CA ASN A 22 17.78 12.85 -5.23
C ASN A 22 16.92 13.44 -6.37
N CYS A 23 15.67 13.00 -6.45
CA CYS A 23 14.70 13.47 -7.45
C CYS A 23 13.67 14.40 -6.82
N THR A 24 13.27 15.45 -7.54
CA THR A 24 12.31 16.46 -7.08
C THR A 24 10.91 16.32 -7.70
N SER A 25 10.73 15.35 -8.60
CA SER A 25 9.42 15.05 -9.23
C SER A 25 9.23 13.56 -9.46
N VAL A 26 7.97 13.13 -9.52
CA VAL A 26 7.55 11.76 -9.85
C VAL A 26 8.13 11.35 -11.21
N GLU A 27 8.05 12.21 -12.22
CA GLU A 27 8.54 11.92 -13.56
C GLU A 27 10.05 11.68 -13.57
N HIS A 28 10.82 12.54 -12.89
CA HIS A 28 12.28 12.39 -12.83
C HIS A 28 12.67 11.10 -12.09
N PHE A 29 11.96 10.76 -11.01
CA PHE A 29 12.16 9.50 -10.28
C PHE A 29 11.89 8.29 -11.18
N VAL A 30 10.74 8.26 -11.86
CA VAL A 30 10.34 7.17 -12.75
C VAL A 30 11.32 6.99 -13.90
N GLU A 31 11.74 8.08 -14.57
CA GLU A 31 12.74 8.00 -15.64
C GLU A 31 14.07 7.41 -15.14
N THR A 32 14.52 7.84 -13.97
CA THR A 32 15.80 7.40 -13.40
C THR A 32 15.77 5.91 -13.06
N VAL A 33 14.71 5.44 -12.39
CA VAL A 33 14.56 4.01 -12.06
C VAL A 33 14.36 3.18 -13.32
N ALA A 34 13.53 3.65 -14.27
CA ALA A 34 13.26 2.91 -15.51
C ALA A 34 14.54 2.69 -16.35
N ALA A 35 15.43 3.68 -16.38
CA ALA A 35 16.72 3.58 -17.07
C ALA A 35 17.64 2.49 -16.48
N LEU A 36 17.48 2.16 -15.19
CA LEU A 36 18.24 1.12 -14.50
C LEU A 36 17.65 -0.28 -14.65
N GLY A 37 16.44 -0.40 -15.20
CA GLY A 37 15.70 -1.66 -15.36
C GLY A 37 16.53 -2.84 -15.90
N PRO A 38 17.36 -2.68 -16.95
CA PRO A 38 18.15 -3.79 -17.49
C PRO A 38 19.18 -4.41 -16.54
N THR A 39 19.54 -3.71 -15.45
CA THR A 39 20.55 -4.18 -14.48
C THR A 39 19.93 -5.07 -13.40
N PHE A 40 18.66 -4.84 -13.06
CA PHE A 40 18.01 -5.45 -11.90
C PHE A 40 17.02 -6.54 -12.30
N GLY A 41 16.84 -7.53 -11.42
CA GLY A 41 15.81 -8.56 -11.57
C GLY A 41 14.44 -8.15 -10.99
N GLY A 42 14.38 -7.05 -10.26
CA GLY A 42 13.17 -6.50 -9.65
C GLY A 42 13.47 -5.20 -8.91
N ILE A 43 12.43 -4.39 -8.67
CA ILE A 43 12.52 -3.11 -7.96
C ILE A 43 11.67 -3.16 -6.69
N ASN A 44 12.29 -2.92 -5.54
CA ASN A 44 11.59 -2.68 -4.28
C ASN A 44 11.56 -1.17 -4.00
N LEU A 45 10.37 -0.57 -4.06
CA LEU A 45 10.12 0.81 -3.65
C LEU A 45 9.91 0.86 -2.13
N GLU A 46 10.55 1.83 -1.49
CA GLU A 46 10.60 1.95 -0.04
C GLU A 46 10.57 3.41 0.38
N ASP A 47 9.87 3.74 1.47
CA ASP A 47 9.89 5.05 2.13
C ASP A 47 9.53 6.24 1.19
N ILE A 48 8.64 6.00 0.23
CA ILE A 48 8.13 7.02 -0.68
C ILE A 48 6.82 7.59 -0.12
N ALA A 49 6.76 8.91 0.03
CA ALA A 49 5.58 9.58 0.56
C ALA A 49 4.34 9.36 -0.32
N ALA A 50 3.18 9.30 0.34
CA ALA A 50 1.89 9.38 -0.33
C ALA A 50 1.50 10.86 -0.55
N PRO A 51 0.85 11.21 -1.68
CA PRO A 51 0.27 10.31 -2.69
C PRO A 51 1.21 9.92 -3.84
N GLU A 52 2.44 10.41 -3.89
CA GLU A 52 3.36 10.23 -5.02
C GLU A 52 3.73 8.76 -5.27
N CYS A 53 3.87 7.97 -4.21
CA CYS A 53 4.18 6.54 -4.28
C CYS A 53 3.25 5.74 -5.19
N PHE A 54 1.94 6.05 -5.20
CA PHE A 54 0.97 5.37 -6.06
C PHE A 54 1.26 5.61 -7.55
N ALA A 55 1.51 6.87 -7.91
CA ALA A 55 1.79 7.23 -9.30
C ALA A 55 3.16 6.72 -9.76
N ILE A 56 4.16 6.71 -8.87
CA ILE A 56 5.48 6.15 -9.15
C ILE A 56 5.38 4.66 -9.45
N GLU A 57 4.70 3.91 -8.58
CA GLU A 57 4.55 2.46 -8.75
C GLU A 57 3.82 2.11 -10.05
N GLU A 58 2.66 2.72 -10.29
CA GLU A 58 1.85 2.48 -11.49
C GLU A 58 2.66 2.73 -12.76
N LYS A 59 3.36 3.87 -12.85
CA LYS A 59 4.16 4.23 -14.02
C LYS A 59 5.35 3.31 -14.22
N LEU A 60 5.99 2.84 -13.15
CA LEU A 60 7.11 1.90 -13.25
C LEU A 60 6.64 0.52 -13.70
N GLN A 61 5.53 0.01 -13.16
CA GLN A 61 4.92 -1.25 -13.60
C GLN A 61 4.51 -1.23 -15.08
N GLN A 62 4.11 -0.08 -15.61
CA GLN A 62 3.78 0.09 -17.03
C GLN A 62 5.01 0.12 -17.95
N ARG A 63 6.20 0.44 -17.42
CA ARG A 63 7.41 0.70 -18.21
C ARG A 63 8.48 -0.38 -18.09
N LEU A 64 8.47 -1.14 -17.00
CA LEU A 64 9.48 -2.13 -16.69
C LEU A 64 8.93 -3.54 -16.93
N ASP A 65 9.73 -4.37 -17.58
CA ASP A 65 9.45 -5.80 -17.79
C ASP A 65 9.84 -6.67 -16.57
N ILE A 66 10.24 -6.03 -15.46
CA ILE A 66 10.63 -6.66 -14.19
C ILE A 66 9.61 -6.32 -13.10
N PRO A 67 9.45 -7.17 -12.07
CA PRO A 67 8.52 -6.87 -10.98
C PRO A 67 8.89 -5.59 -10.24
N VAL A 68 7.89 -4.75 -9.99
CA VAL A 68 7.98 -3.55 -9.15
C VAL A 68 7.03 -3.75 -7.97
N PHE A 69 7.58 -3.68 -6.77
CA PHE A 69 6.88 -3.91 -5.53
C PHE A 69 7.15 -2.77 -4.55
N HIS A 70 6.11 -2.22 -3.94
CA HIS A 70 6.24 -1.23 -2.87
C HIS A 70 5.98 -1.85 -1.50
N ASP A 71 7.00 -1.91 -0.65
CA ASP A 71 6.90 -2.67 0.61
C ASP A 71 5.93 -2.02 1.61
N ASP A 72 5.99 -0.70 1.80
CA ASP A 72 5.08 -0.01 2.72
C ASP A 72 3.60 -0.19 2.37
N GLN A 73 3.30 -0.42 1.08
CA GLN A 73 1.95 -0.68 0.60
C GLN A 73 1.61 -2.17 0.70
N HIS A 74 2.26 -2.99 -0.14
CA HIS A 74 1.88 -4.39 -0.32
C HIS A 74 2.41 -5.29 0.77
N GLY A 75 3.63 -5.04 1.27
CA GLY A 75 4.19 -5.77 2.40
C GLY A 75 3.31 -5.62 3.64
N THR A 76 2.90 -4.38 3.95
CA THR A 76 1.96 -4.10 5.03
C THR A 76 0.60 -4.76 4.81
N ALA A 77 0.06 -4.72 3.59
CA ALA A 77 -1.21 -5.34 3.26
C ALA A 77 -1.20 -6.86 3.48
N ILE A 78 -0.17 -7.54 2.97
CA ILE A 78 -0.04 -9.00 3.06
C ILE A 78 0.00 -9.46 4.51
N ILE A 79 0.85 -8.85 5.35
CA ILE A 79 0.97 -9.27 6.74
C ILE A 79 -0.28 -8.93 7.57
N ALA A 80 -0.92 -7.78 7.30
CA ALA A 80 -2.17 -7.40 7.96
C ALA A 80 -3.33 -8.34 7.60
N ALA A 81 -3.43 -8.73 6.31
CA ALA A 81 -4.43 -9.70 5.87
C ALA A 81 -4.21 -11.08 6.49
N ALA A 82 -2.95 -11.57 6.51
CA ALA A 82 -2.62 -12.83 7.16
C ALA A 82 -2.98 -12.82 8.66
N ALA A 83 -2.69 -11.72 9.36
CA ALA A 83 -3.06 -11.55 10.76
C ALA A 83 -4.58 -11.57 10.98
N LEU A 84 -5.35 -10.89 10.12
CA LEU A 84 -6.82 -10.89 10.21
C LEU A 84 -7.42 -12.27 9.95
N LEU A 85 -6.93 -13.00 8.94
CA LEU A 85 -7.40 -14.35 8.63
C LEU A 85 -7.18 -15.29 9.83
N ASN A 86 -6.00 -15.26 10.43
CA ASN A 86 -5.71 -16.04 11.63
C ASN A 86 -6.60 -15.63 12.82
N ALA A 87 -6.84 -14.33 13.00
CA ALA A 87 -7.72 -13.84 14.07
C ALA A 87 -9.18 -14.28 13.86
N LEU A 88 -9.66 -14.34 12.62
CA LEU A 88 -10.99 -14.85 12.28
C LEU A 88 -11.10 -16.34 12.61
N GLU A 89 -10.10 -17.13 12.23
CA GLU A 89 -10.04 -18.57 12.50
C GLU A 89 -10.08 -18.86 14.01
N VAL A 90 -9.19 -18.21 14.78
CA VAL A 90 -9.13 -18.39 16.24
C VAL A 90 -10.44 -18.02 16.94
N ASN A 91 -11.17 -17.03 16.41
CA ASN A 91 -12.45 -16.60 16.96
C ASN A 91 -13.66 -17.35 16.37
N GLY A 92 -13.48 -18.24 15.41
CA GLY A 92 -14.57 -18.93 14.71
C GLY A 92 -15.52 -17.99 13.95
N LYS A 93 -15.03 -16.82 13.50
CA LYS A 93 -15.83 -15.81 12.79
C LYS A 93 -15.60 -15.87 11.30
N LYS A 94 -16.64 -15.57 10.50
CA LYS A 94 -16.47 -15.40 9.06
C LYS A 94 -16.16 -13.94 8.73
N MET A 95 -15.34 -13.72 7.70
CA MET A 95 -15.01 -12.38 7.21
C MET A 95 -16.25 -11.57 6.79
N SER A 96 -17.31 -12.25 6.32
CA SER A 96 -18.59 -11.63 5.96
C SER A 96 -19.40 -11.09 7.15
N GLU A 97 -19.06 -11.48 8.38
CA GLU A 97 -19.79 -11.16 9.62
C GLU A 97 -19.14 -10.04 10.43
N ILE A 98 -17.93 -9.62 10.06
CA ILE A 98 -17.20 -8.58 10.77
C ILE A 98 -17.40 -7.21 10.15
N ARG A 99 -17.29 -6.17 10.99
CA ARG A 99 -17.12 -4.78 10.58
C ARG A 99 -15.69 -4.36 10.91
N LEU A 100 -15.05 -3.62 10.02
CA LEU A 100 -13.67 -3.18 10.16
C LEU A 100 -13.63 -1.66 10.23
N VAL A 101 -12.94 -1.15 11.25
CA VAL A 101 -12.59 0.27 11.34
C VAL A 101 -11.08 0.37 11.15
N VAL A 102 -10.65 1.15 10.16
CA VAL A 102 -9.23 1.44 9.92
C VAL A 102 -8.93 2.86 10.36
N SER A 103 -7.96 3.00 11.27
CA SER A 103 -7.42 4.30 11.67
C SER A 103 -6.19 4.59 10.81
N GLY A 104 -6.30 5.60 9.96
CA GLY A 104 -5.38 5.91 8.87
C GLY A 104 -6.06 5.78 7.51
N ALA A 105 -5.74 6.69 6.60
CA ALA A 105 -6.21 6.69 5.21
C ALA A 105 -5.07 7.05 4.23
N GLY A 106 -3.86 6.57 4.55
CA GLY A 106 -2.66 6.68 3.71
C GLY A 106 -2.42 5.42 2.86
N ALA A 107 -1.25 5.33 2.22
CA ALA A 107 -0.93 4.26 1.27
C ALA A 107 -1.05 2.84 1.85
N ALA A 108 -0.43 2.60 3.01
CA ALA A 108 -0.56 1.32 3.71
C ALA A 108 -2.02 0.94 4.02
N ALA A 109 -2.81 1.88 4.55
CA ALA A 109 -4.20 1.64 4.91
C ALA A 109 -5.06 1.28 3.69
N VAL A 110 -4.86 1.99 2.58
CA VAL A 110 -5.52 1.75 1.29
C VAL A 110 -5.14 0.37 0.74
N ALA A 111 -3.85 0.05 0.68
CA ALA A 111 -3.38 -1.25 0.21
C ALA A 111 -3.92 -2.42 1.04
N CYS A 112 -3.94 -2.27 2.38
CA CYS A 112 -4.54 -3.25 3.29
C CYS A 112 -6.01 -3.52 2.96
N VAL A 113 -6.84 -2.48 2.81
CA VAL A 113 -8.28 -2.68 2.58
C VAL A 113 -8.59 -3.21 1.18
N GLU A 114 -7.82 -2.80 0.16
CA GLU A 114 -7.98 -3.37 -1.19
C GLU A 114 -7.63 -4.85 -1.23
N LEU A 115 -6.55 -5.27 -0.56
CA LEU A 115 -6.24 -6.69 -0.45
C LEU A 115 -7.35 -7.46 0.29
N LEU A 116 -7.90 -6.89 1.37
CA LEU A 116 -9.03 -7.52 2.06
C LEU A 116 -10.28 -7.62 1.17
N PHE A 117 -10.57 -6.63 0.34
CA PHE A 117 -11.67 -6.72 -0.63
C PHE A 117 -11.45 -7.85 -1.64
N ASN A 118 -10.22 -8.01 -2.14
CA ASN A 118 -9.85 -9.10 -3.03
C ASN A 118 -9.99 -10.48 -2.36
N LEU A 119 -9.79 -10.54 -1.04
CA LEU A 119 -10.02 -11.74 -0.23
C LEU A 119 -11.50 -11.98 0.13
N GLY A 120 -12.41 -11.07 -0.25
CA GLY A 120 -13.86 -11.21 -0.05
C GLY A 120 -14.43 -10.43 1.13
N PHE A 121 -13.67 -9.50 1.73
CA PHE A 121 -14.23 -8.56 2.70
C PHE A 121 -15.22 -7.60 2.02
N LYS A 122 -16.34 -7.33 2.70
CA LYS A 122 -17.42 -6.53 2.17
C LYS A 122 -17.16 -5.04 2.34
N ARG A 123 -17.22 -4.28 1.25
CA ARG A 123 -16.97 -2.83 1.22
C ARG A 123 -17.89 -2.06 2.16
N GLU A 124 -19.15 -2.45 2.26
CA GLU A 124 -20.16 -1.86 3.15
C GLU A 124 -19.83 -2.02 4.64
N ASN A 125 -18.97 -2.98 5.00
CA ASN A 125 -18.55 -3.23 6.38
C ASN A 125 -17.29 -2.45 6.79
N LEU A 126 -16.70 -1.66 5.89
CA LEU A 126 -15.54 -0.82 6.16
C LEU A 126 -15.94 0.59 6.62
N LEU A 127 -15.26 1.09 7.65
CA LEU A 127 -15.13 2.51 7.95
C LEU A 127 -13.65 2.89 8.02
N MET A 128 -13.27 3.99 7.38
CA MET A 128 -11.94 4.57 7.49
C MET A 128 -12.00 5.91 8.22
N VAL A 129 -10.98 6.17 9.03
CA VAL A 129 -10.84 7.37 9.84
C VAL A 129 -9.45 7.93 9.58
N ASP A 130 -9.32 9.23 9.37
CA ASP A 130 -8.02 9.91 9.30
C ASP A 130 -7.90 10.98 10.40
N SER A 131 -6.89 11.84 10.29
CA SER A 131 -6.63 12.90 11.29
C SER A 131 -7.77 13.92 11.43
N LYS A 132 -8.75 13.95 10.52
CA LYS A 132 -9.94 14.81 10.62
C LYS A 132 -11.22 14.02 10.92
N GLY A 133 -11.11 12.74 11.26
CA GLY A 133 -12.25 11.90 11.61
C GLY A 133 -12.67 10.96 10.47
N VAL A 134 -13.94 10.53 10.49
CA VAL A 134 -14.47 9.53 9.55
C VAL A 134 -14.42 10.05 8.11
N LEU A 135 -14.11 9.16 7.17
CA LEU A 135 -14.32 9.45 5.74
C LEU A 135 -15.81 9.29 5.42
N TYR A 136 -16.54 10.39 5.34
CA TYR A 136 -17.96 10.40 5.00
C TYR A 136 -18.24 11.12 3.68
N LYS A 137 -19.33 10.74 3.00
CA LYS A 137 -19.73 11.36 1.72
C LYS A 137 -20.08 12.83 1.93
N GLY A 138 -19.46 13.73 1.15
CA GLY A 138 -19.63 15.18 1.27
C GLY A 138 -18.65 15.86 2.23
N ARG A 139 -17.76 15.11 2.89
CA ARG A 139 -16.62 15.69 3.60
C ARG A 139 -15.71 16.41 2.61
N VAL A 140 -15.22 17.60 2.97
CA VAL A 140 -14.29 18.37 2.12
C VAL A 140 -12.87 18.39 2.70
N GLU A 141 -12.74 18.49 4.02
CA GLU A 141 -11.45 18.67 4.67
C GLU A 141 -10.57 17.42 4.56
N GLY A 142 -9.36 17.57 4.00
CA GLY A 142 -8.37 16.50 3.93
C GLY A 142 -8.72 15.35 2.97
N MET A 143 -9.73 15.53 2.12
CA MET A 143 -10.15 14.57 1.10
C MET A 143 -9.30 14.69 -0.17
N ASN A 144 -9.14 13.56 -0.86
CA ASN A 144 -8.49 13.46 -2.16
C ASN A 144 -9.19 12.34 -2.97
N PRO A 145 -8.92 12.22 -4.29
CA PRO A 145 -9.60 11.25 -5.13
C PRO A 145 -9.52 9.80 -4.63
N PHE A 146 -8.42 9.41 -3.98
CA PHE A 146 -8.26 8.07 -3.41
C PHE A 146 -9.15 7.88 -2.17
N LYS A 147 -9.22 8.86 -1.27
CA LYS A 147 -10.06 8.80 -0.07
C LYS A 147 -11.56 8.78 -0.37
N GLU A 148 -11.99 9.41 -1.47
CA GLU A 148 -13.40 9.45 -1.90
C GLU A 148 -14.00 8.05 -2.16
N LEU A 149 -13.16 7.08 -2.57
CA LEU A 149 -13.55 5.70 -2.81
C LEU A 149 -13.97 4.98 -1.52
N TYR A 150 -13.41 5.40 -0.39
CA TYR A 150 -13.64 4.83 0.94
C TYR A 150 -14.65 5.61 1.77
N ALA A 151 -15.06 6.79 1.31
CA ALA A 151 -16.09 7.58 1.99
C ALA A 151 -17.44 6.83 2.03
N ARG A 152 -18.10 6.86 3.20
CA ARG A 152 -19.39 6.19 3.43
C ARG A 152 -20.49 7.18 3.77
N GLU A 153 -21.73 6.82 3.46
CA GLU A 153 -22.88 7.51 4.06
C GLU A 153 -22.96 7.08 5.52
N THR A 154 -22.89 8.05 6.43
CA THR A 154 -22.88 7.84 7.87
C THR A 154 -23.30 9.11 8.59
N GLU A 155 -23.91 8.97 9.77
CA GLU A 155 -24.28 10.08 10.67
C GLU A 155 -23.15 10.46 11.64
N ALA A 156 -22.02 9.74 11.56
CA ALA A 156 -20.85 9.94 12.41
C ALA A 156 -20.18 11.31 12.23
#